data_AF-A0A7G2LUY7-F1
#
_entry.id   AF-A0A7G2LUY7-F1
#
_cell.length_a   1.000
_cell.length_b   1.000
_cell.length_c   1.000
_cell.angle_alpha   90.00
_cell.angle_beta   90.00
_cell.angle_gamma   90.00
#
_symmetry.space_group_name_H-M   'P 1'
#
loop_
_entity.id
_entity.type
_entity.pdbx_description
1 polymer ?
#
loop_
_entity_poly.entity_id
_entity_poly.type
_entity_poly.pdbx_seq_one_letter_code
_entity_poly.pdbx_strand_id
1 'polypeptide(L)' 'DAYAADLPRMPSDWKTAIDLFEGCPHVARIFAPEMVRNFVLTKRQELHYMQELTPEEQVEIYLDTV' A
#
# COMPACT_ATOMS: atom_id res chain seq x y z
N ASP A 1 3.26 -21.19 21.37
CA ASP A 1 4.12 -20.28 20.59
C ASP A 1 3.33 -19.19 19.92
N ALA A 2 3.72 -17.92 20.13
CA ALA A 2 3.04 -16.76 19.57
C ALA A 2 2.99 -16.76 18.02
N TYR A 3 3.89 -17.49 17.36
CA TYR A 3 3.94 -17.64 15.90
C TYR A 3 2.97 -18.70 15.34
N ALA A 4 2.37 -19.53 16.19
CA ALA A 4 1.43 -20.57 15.78
C ALA A 4 -0.04 -20.09 15.73
N ALA A 5 -0.30 -18.85 16.13
CA ALA A 5 -1.64 -18.29 16.14
C ALA A 5 -2.02 -17.78 14.73
N ASP A 6 -3.19 -18.19 14.25
CA ASP A 6 -3.78 -17.69 13.01
C ASP A 6 -4.47 -16.34 13.26
N LEU A 7 -3.64 -15.30 13.38
CA LEU A 7 -4.07 -13.93 13.62
C LEU A 7 -4.15 -13.14 12.31
N PRO A 8 -5.03 -12.12 12.23
CA PRO A 8 -5.04 -11.18 11.13
C PRO A 8 -3.65 -10.59 10.89
N ARG A 9 -3.20 -10.63 9.63
CA ARG A 9 -1.88 -10.14 9.22
C ARG A 9 -2.03 -8.88 8.38
N MET A 10 -0.96 -8.09 8.35
CA MET A 10 -0.84 -7.02 7.37
C MET A 10 -0.81 -7.62 5.95
N PRO A 11 -1.36 -6.92 4.95
CA PRO A 11 -1.24 -7.32 3.56
C PRO A 11 0.24 -7.41 3.17
N SER A 12 0.58 -8.44 2.39
CA SER A 12 1.95 -8.69 1.91
C SER A 12 2.24 -8.06 0.55
N ASP A 13 1.24 -7.46 -0.09
CA ASP A 13 1.38 -6.80 -1.39
C ASP A 13 0.69 -5.44 -1.40
N TRP A 14 1.22 -4.55 -2.23
CA TRP A 14 0.76 -3.16 -2.31
C TRP A 14 -0.67 -3.04 -2.84
N LYS A 15 -1.07 -3.88 -3.78
CA LYS A 15 -2.41 -3.81 -4.37
C LYS A 15 -3.47 -4.08 -3.30
N THR A 16 -3.31 -5.16 -2.55
CA THR A 16 -4.20 -5.52 -1.43
C THR A 16 -4.22 -4.43 -0.37
N ALA A 17 -3.08 -3.83 -0.04
CA ALA A 17 -3.01 -2.71 0.90
C ALA A 17 -3.80 -1.48 0.43
N ILE A 18 -3.69 -1.12 -0.85
CA ILE A 18 -4.42 0.01 -1.46
C ILE A 18 -5.93 -0.27 -1.44
N ASP A 19 -6.35 -1.47 -1.85
CA ASP A 19 -7.77 -1.85 -1.90
C ASP A 19 -8.38 -1.90 -0.48
N LEU A 20 -7.64 -2.40 0.51
CA LEU A 20 -8.06 -2.37 1.92
C LEU A 20 -8.15 -0.94 2.46
N PHE A 21 -7.23 -0.04 2.11
CA PHE A 21 -7.29 1.36 2.51
C PHE A 21 -8.51 2.07 1.93
N GLU A 22 -8.77 1.90 0.63
CA GLU A 22 -9.93 2.50 -0.07
C GLU A 22 -11.26 2.03 0.53
N GLY A 23 -11.35 0.75 0.89
CA GLY A 23 -12.57 0.15 1.48
C GLY A 23 -12.69 0.27 3.00
N CYS A 24 -11.71 0.83 3.72
CA CYS A 24 -11.68 0.79 5.18
C CYS A 24 -12.69 1.77 5.81
N PRO A 25 -13.67 1.29 6.61
CA PRO A 25 -14.64 2.17 7.27
C PRO A 25 -14.00 3.16 8.25
N HIS A 26 -12.88 2.78 8.87
CA HIS A 26 -12.15 3.68 9.77
C HIS A 26 -11.45 4.81 9.01
N VAL A 27 -10.91 4.53 7.81
CA VAL A 27 -10.32 5.55 6.93
C VAL A 27 -11.42 6.52 6.48
N ALA A 28 -12.56 6.01 6.01
CA ALA A 28 -13.70 6.82 5.58
C ALA A 28 -14.30 7.70 6.70
N ARG A 29 -14.13 7.29 7.97
CA ARG A 29 -14.55 8.10 9.13
C ARG A 29 -13.61 9.27 9.43
N ILE A 30 -12.33 9.14 9.10
CA ILE A 30 -11.27 10.09 9.50
C ILE A 30 -10.99 11.11 8.39
N PHE A 31 -10.98 10.67 7.13
CA PHE A 31 -10.57 11.49 5.99
C PHE A 31 -11.77 11.88 5.12
N ALA A 32 -11.70 13.07 4.52
CA ALA A 32 -12.69 13.48 3.53
C ALA A 32 -12.62 12.58 2.28
N PRO A 33 -13.75 12.31 1.59
CA PRO A 33 -13.78 11.40 0.45
C PRO A 33 -12.79 11.76 -0.65
N GLU A 34 -12.59 13.04 -0.95
CA GLU A 34 -11.64 13.49 -1.97
C GLU A 34 -10.18 13.21 -1.58
N MET A 35 -9.83 13.24 -0.30
CA MET A 35 -8.49 12.90 0.16
C MET A 35 -8.21 11.42 -0.04
N VAL A 36 -9.17 10.56 0.32
CA VAL A 36 -9.05 9.10 0.11
C VAL A 36 -8.92 8.80 -1.38
N ARG A 37 -9.80 9.37 -2.21
CA ARG A 37 -9.77 9.20 -3.67
C ARG A 37 -8.43 9.62 -4.27
N ASN A 38 -7.95 10.81 -3.94
CA ASN A 38 -6.70 11.33 -4.51
C ASN A 38 -5.49 10.50 -4.06
N PHE A 39 -5.44 10.09 -2.80
CA PHE A 39 -4.38 9.21 -2.29
C PHE A 39 -4.37 7.86 -3.01
N VAL A 40 -5.53 7.21 -3.16
CA VAL A 40 -5.66 5.92 -3.86
C VAL A 40 -5.24 6.04 -5.32
N LEU A 41 -5.63 7.11 -6.02
CA LEU A 41 -5.19 7.35 -7.41
C LEU A 41 -3.66 7.46 -7.50
N THR A 42 -3.03 8.23 -6.61
CA THR A 42 -1.57 8.34 -6.56
C THR A 42 -0.91 6.99 -6.28
N LYS A 43 -1.40 6.23 -5.31
CA LYS A 43 -0.82 4.91 -4.97
C LYS A 43 -1.01 3.87 -6.07
N ARG A 44 -2.12 3.91 -6.81
CA ARG A 44 -2.30 3.08 -8.00
C ARG A 44 -1.33 3.46 -9.12
N GLN A 45 -1.04 4.75 -9.28
CA GLN A 45 -0.04 5.21 -10.23
C GLN A 45 1.39 4.78 -9.84
N GLU A 46 1.75 4.90 -8.56
CA GLU A 46 3.03 4.41 -8.03
C GLU A 46 3.17 2.89 -8.24
N LEU A 47 2.12 2.12 -7.94
CA LEU A 47 2.10 0.67 -8.17
C LEU A 47 2.32 0.32 -9.65
N HIS A 48 1.69 1.06 -10.56
CA HIS A 48 1.88 0.85 -11.99
C HIS A 48 3.33 1.03 -12.41
N TYR A 49 3.98 2.13 -12.00
CA TYR A 49 5.38 2.36 -12.36
C TYR A 49 6.35 1.40 -11.66
N MET A 50 6.08 1.01 -10.41
CA MET A 50 6.91 0.01 -9.72
C MET A 50 6.92 -1.36 -10.43
N GLN A 51 5.84 -1.70 -11.15
CA GLN A 51 5.77 -2.93 -11.94
C GLN A 51 6.62 -2.90 -13.22
N GLU A 52 7.07 -1.72 -13.65
CA GLU A 52 7.94 -1.56 -14.82
C GLU A 52 9.43 -1.75 -14.49
N LEU A 53 9.76 -1.83 -13.19
CA LEU A 53 11.11 -1.92 -12.68
C LEU A 53 11.54 -3.36 -12.39
N THR A 54 12.82 -3.63 -12.57
CA THR A 54 13.46 -4.86 -12.07
C THR A 54 13.48 -4.88 -10.54
N PRO A 55 13.56 -6.06 -9.90
CA PRO A 55 13.67 -6.16 -8.45
C PRO A 55 14.84 -5.34 -7.86
N GLU A 56 15.96 -5.28 -8.57
CA GLU A 56 17.13 -4.49 -8.17
C GLU A 56 16.84 -2.99 -8.20
N GLU A 57 16.23 -2.49 -9.28
CA GLU A 57 15.82 -1.08 -9.40
C GLU A 57 14.77 -0.70 -8.35
N GLN A 58 13.83 -1.60 -8.02
CA GLN A 58 12.86 -1.36 -6.95
C GLN A 58 13.54 -1.16 -5.58
N VAL A 59 14.58 -1.94 -5.30
CA VAL A 59 15.36 -1.81 -4.05
C VAL A 59 16.18 -0.52 -4.06
N GLU A 60 16.79 -0.17 -5.19
CA GLU A 60 17.62 1.04 -5.35
C GLU A 60 16.83 2.32 -5.05
N ILE A 61 15.55 2.41 -5.44
CA ILE A 61 14.68 3.55 -5.12
C ILE A 61 14.65 3.88 -3.62
N TYR A 62 14.77 2.87 -2.76
CA TYR A 62 14.74 3.04 -1.30
C TYR A 62 16.12 3.12 -0.66
N LEU A 63 17.19 2.86 -1.42
CA LEU A 63 18.57 2.95 -0.95
C LEU A 63 19.17 4.35 -1.14
N ASP A 64 18.67 5.12 -2.12
CA ASP A 64 19.22 6.43 -2.49
C ASP A 64 18.46 7.64 -1.87
N THR A 65 17.49 7.39 -0.99
CA THR A 65 16.76 8.44 -0.29
C THR A 65 17.33 8.69 1.12
N VAL A 66 17.92 9.89 1.31
CA VAL A 66 18.50 10.55 2.52
C VAL A 66 18.39 9.88 3.89
#